data_AF-A0A9Q6SC27-F1
#
_entry.id   AF-A0A9Q6SC27-F1
#
_cell.length_a   1.000
_cell.length_b   1.000
_cell.length_c   1.000
_cell.angle_alpha   90.00
_cell.angle_beta   90.00
_cell.angle_gamma   90.00
#
_symmetry.space_group_name_H-M   'P 1'
#
loop_
_entity.id
_entity.type
_entity.pdbx_description
1 polymer ?
#
loop_
_entity_poly.entity_id
_entity_poly.type
_entity_poly.pdbx_seq_one_letter_code
_entity_poly.pdbx_strand_id
1 'polypeptide(L)' 'MTITTIRKSDTELQVEQTLYVFARKEEAEAFQQCLVNGTVEGCYRAHPPVSMRPARADERADDPSRDSTISPSLGGDTAM' A
#
# COMPACT_ATOMS: atom_id res chain seq x y z
N MET A 1 -6.64 11.29 16.59
CA MET A 1 -6.77 10.43 15.41
C MET A 1 -6.15 9.09 15.75
N THR A 2 -6.84 7.99 15.50
CA THR A 2 -6.30 6.65 15.74
C THR A 2 -5.66 6.18 14.44
N ILE A 3 -4.36 5.87 14.45
CA ILE A 3 -3.65 5.30 13.31
C ILE A 3 -3.87 3.78 13.35
N THR A 4 -4.45 3.23 12.29
CA THR A 4 -4.67 1.79 12.16
C THR A 4 -3.44 1.14 11.55
N THR A 5 -2.83 0.22 12.29
CA THR A 5 -1.69 -0.57 11.84
C THR A 5 -1.98 -2.05 11.85
N ILE A 6 -1.63 -2.75 10.77
CA ILE A 6 -1.72 -4.19 10.63
C ILE A 6 -0.32 -4.73 10.34
N ARG A 7 0.18 -5.63 11.19
CA ARG A 7 1.45 -6.30 10.97
C ARG A 7 1.27 -7.44 9.98
N LYS A 8 1.86 -7.31 8.79
CA LYS A 8 1.76 -8.28 7.70
C LYS A 8 2.90 -9.30 7.75
N SER A 9 4.09 -8.87 8.15
CA SER A 9 5.29 -9.69 8.34
C SER A 9 6.20 -9.06 9.42
N ASP A 10 7.34 -9.68 9.69
CA ASP A 10 8.36 -9.09 10.58
C ASP A 10 8.91 -7.76 10.07
N THR A 11 8.94 -7.57 8.75
CA THR A 11 9.46 -6.37 8.08
C THR A 11 8.40 -5.60 7.28
N GLU A 12 7.14 -6.04 7.29
CA GLU A 12 6.05 -5.39 6.55
C GLU A 12 4.92 -4.94 7.48
N LEU A 13 4.62 -3.65 7.42
CA LEU A 13 3.55 -3.02 8.18
C LEU A 13 2.59 -2.33 7.22
N GLN A 14 1.31 -2.64 7.32
CA GLN A 14 0.27 -1.85 6.68
C GLN A 14 -0.18 -0.77 7.66
N VAL A 15 -0.01 0.49 7.29
CA VAL A 15 -0.57 1.65 8.00
C VAL A 15 -1.67 2.22 7.14
N GLU A 16 -2.89 2.23 7.66
CA GLU A 16 -4.09 2.61 6.91
C GLU A 16 -4.22 1.79 5.60
N GLN A 17 -3.99 2.43 4.45
CA GLN A 17 -4.06 1.85 3.10
C GLN A 17 -2.69 1.82 2.42
N THR A 18 -1.60 1.91 3.18
CA THR A 18 -0.23 1.90 2.64
C THR A 18 0.59 0.81 3.33
N LEU A 19 1.26 -0.02 2.54
CA LEU A 19 2.24 -1.00 2.98
C LEU A 19 3.62 -0.35 3.03
N TYR A 20 4.25 -0.44 4.19
CA TYR A 20 5.61 -0.01 4.48
C TYR A 20 6.47 -1.26 4.66
N VAL A 21 7.54 -1.34 3.87
CA VAL A 21 8.51 -2.44 3.92
C VAL A 21 9.81 -1.91 4.51
N PHE A 22 10.39 -2.64 5.44
CA PHE A 22 11.64 -2.31 6.13
C PHE A 22 12.73 -3.33 5.81
N ALA A 23 14.00 -2.95 5.97
CA ALA A 23 15.11 -3.89 5.75
C ALA A 23 15.22 -4.91 6.89
N ARG A 24 14.89 -4.49 8.13
CA ARG A 24 15.02 -5.30 9.33
C ARG A 24 13.79 -5.21 10.22
N LYS A 25 13.62 -6.23 11.07
CA LYS A 25 12.51 -6.32 12.01
C LYS A 25 12.53 -5.17 13.01
N GLU A 26 13.70 -4.80 13.51
CA GLU A 26 13.86 -3.77 14.54
C GLU A 26 13.43 -2.39 14.02
N GLU A 27 13.63 -2.12 12.72
CA GLU A 27 13.19 -0.88 12.07
C GLU A 27 11.67 -0.82 11.93
N ALA A 28 11.04 -1.94 11.56
CA ALA A 28 9.59 -2.05 11.53
C ALA A 28 8.99 -1.87 12.93
N GLU A 29 9.57 -2.51 13.95
CA GLU A 29 9.13 -2.35 15.34
C GLU A 29 9.29 -0.91 15.85
N ALA A 30 10.41 -0.26 15.55
CA ALA A 30 10.63 1.15 15.89
C ALA A 30 9.60 2.08 15.22
N PHE A 31 9.30 1.85 13.94
CA PHE A 31 8.27 2.59 13.22
C PHE A 31 6.88 2.37 13.84
N GLN A 32 6.50 1.12 14.14
CA GLN A 32 5.24 0.81 14.82
C GLN A 32 5.13 1.49 16.19
N GLN A 33 6.20 1.47 16.98
CA GLN A 33 6.26 2.13 18.29
C GLN A 33 6.11 3.65 18.15
N CYS A 34 6.73 4.25 17.13
CA CYS A 34 6.59 5.67 16.86
C CYS A 34 5.13 6.05 16.56
N LEU A 35 4.40 5.22 15.80
CA LEU A 35 3.01 5.49 15.44
C LEU A 35 2.04 5.49 16.64
N VAL A 36 2.42 4.90 17.77
CA VAL A 36 1.60 4.91 18.99
C VAL A 36 1.36 6.33 19.51
N ASN A 37 2.37 7.19 19.44
CA ASN A 37 2.31 8.56 19.99
C ASN A 37 2.62 9.66 18.93
N GLY A 38 3.01 9.26 17.73
CA GLY A 38 3.45 10.14 16.66
C GLY A 38 2.44 10.28 15.52
N THR A 39 2.93 10.84 14.41
CA THR A 39 2.20 10.91 13.15
C THR A 39 2.91 10.05 12.10
N VAL A 40 2.16 9.58 11.10
CA VAL A 40 2.74 8.78 10.00
C VAL A 40 3.89 9.53 9.33
N GLU A 41 3.73 10.82 9.04
CA GLU A 41 4.78 11.64 8.42
C GLU A 41 6.04 11.78 9.31
N GLY A 42 5.85 12.00 10.62
CA GLY A 42 6.96 12.13 11.55
C GLY A 42 7.74 10.82 11.68
N CYS A 43 7.02 9.71 11.84
CA CYS A 43 7.61 8.38 11.94
C CYS A 43 8.27 7.94 10.63
N TYR A 44 7.72 8.33 9.49
CA TYR A 44 8.32 8.07 8.17
C TYR A 44 9.68 8.76 8.01
N ARG A 45 9.80 10.00 8.47
CA ARG A 45 11.08 10.73 8.44
C ARG A 45 12.11 10.16 9.41
N ALA A 46 11.66 9.69 10.59
CA ALA A 46 12.54 9.12 11.61
C ALA A 46 12.99 7.69 11.30
N HIS A 47 12.10 6.88 10.72
CA HIS A 47 12.33 5.48 10.38
C HIS A 47 11.89 5.24 8.93
N PRO A 48 12.73 5.62 7.95
CA PRO A 48 12.36 5.55 6.55
C PRO A 48 12.24 4.07 6.10
N PRO A 49 11.10 3.67 5.51
CA PRO A 49 10.95 2.34 4.92
C PRO A 49 11.86 2.21 3.68
N VAL A 50 12.23 0.97 3.34
CA VAL A 50 12.93 0.69 2.08
C VAL A 50 12.01 0.79 0.87
N SER A 51 10.72 0.55 1.06
CA SER A 51 9.72 0.65 0.00
C SER A 51 8.34 0.93 0.58
N MET A 52 7.54 1.64 -0.21
CA MET A 52 6.13 1.90 0.10
C MET A 52 5.29 1.55 -1.11
N ARG A 53 4.16 0.90 -0.86
CA ARG A 53 3.16 0.61 -1.89
C ARG A 53 1.75 0.78 -1.33
N PRO A 54 0.76 1.16 -2.14
CA PRO A 54 -0.63 1.07 -1.72
C PRO A 54 -0.92 -0.36 -1.27
N ALA A 55 -1.50 -0.52 -0.09
CA ALA A 55 -2.11 -1.79 0.28
C ALA A 55 -3.28 -1.96 -0.68
N ARG A 56 -3.13 -2.83 -1.68
CA ARG A 56 -4.25 -3.16 -2.55
C ARG A 56 -5.39 -3.59 -1.63
N ALA A 57 -6.56 -2.95 -1.79
CA ALA A 57 -7.77 -3.49 -1.23
C ALA A 57 -7.78 -4.96 -1.66
N ASP A 58 -7.87 -5.85 -0.70
CA ASP A 58 -8.04 -7.28 -0.92
C ASP A 58 -9.17 -7.45 -1.95
N GLU A 59 -8.80 -7.57 -3.24
CA GLU A 59 -9.63 -8.28 -4.20
C GLU A 59 -9.74 -9.64 -3.55
N ARG A 60 -10.91 -9.89 -2.95
CA ARG A 60 -11.29 -11.17 -2.38
C ARG A 60 -10.66 -12.24 -3.24
N ALA A 61 -9.92 -13.14 -2.60
CA ALA A 61 -9.51 -14.39 -3.20
C ALA A 61 -10.76 -15.23 -3.54
N ASP A 62 -11.50 -14.83 -4.58
CA ASP A 62 -12.45 -15.61 -5.39
C ASP A 62 -13.06 -14.67 -6.46
N ASP A 63 -12.43 -14.56 -7.63
CA ASP A 63 -13.20 -14.44 -8.88
C ASP A 63 -12.32 -14.84 -10.10
N PRO A 64 -12.58 -15.99 -10.74
CA PRO A 64 -11.94 -16.42 -11.98
C PRO A 64 -12.57 -15.78 -13.24
N SER A 65 -13.13 -14.58 -13.17
CA SER A 65 -13.72 -13.89 -14.34
C SER A 65 -12.86 -12.70 -14.75
N ARG A 66 -11.67 -12.99 -15.29
CA ARG A 66 -10.97 -12.07 -16.20
C ARG A 66 -11.48 -12.22 -17.63
N ASP A 67 -12.79 -12.44 -17.78
CA ASP A 67 -13.47 -12.46 -19.07
C ASP A 67 -14.37 -11.22 -19.19
N SER A 68 -14.12 -10.46 -20.26
CA SER A 68 -15.03 -9.52 -20.88
C SER A 68 -15.47 -8.27 -20.11
N THR A 69 -14.81 -7.15 -20.39
CA THR A 69 -15.57 -5.98 -20.85
C THR A 69 -14.92 -5.40 -22.10
N ILE A 70 -15.54 -5.77 -23.22
CA ILE A 70 -15.33 -5.31 -24.58
C ILE A 70 -16.09 -3.98 -24.78
N SER A 71 -15.38 -2.94 -25.27
CA SER A 71 -15.78 -1.86 -26.21
C SER A 71 -16.85 -0.81 -25.79
N PRO A 72 -17.13 0.29 -26.58
CA PRO A 72 -16.52 0.84 -27.83
C PRO A 72 -16.28 2.40 -27.83
N SER A 73 -15.65 2.96 -28.88
CA SER A 73 -15.94 4.26 -29.59
C SER A 73 -14.79 4.60 -30.56
N LEU A 74 -14.88 4.49 -31.91
CA LEU A 74 -15.53 5.34 -32.95
C LEU A 74 -14.97 6.78 -33.11
N GLY A 75 -14.33 7.05 -34.28
CA GLY A 75 -14.05 8.37 -34.89
C GLY A 75 -12.58 8.83 -34.76
N GLY A 76 -11.82 9.20 -35.81
CA GLY A 76 -12.14 9.46 -37.21
C GLY A 76 -10.85 9.55 -38.05
N ASP A 77 -11.06 9.61 -39.37
CA ASP A 77 -10.25 10.25 -40.43
C ASP A 77 -8.88 10.85 -40.01
N THR A 78 -7.79 10.62 -40.74
CA THR A 78 -7.56 11.25 -42.05
C THR A 78 -6.32 10.63 -42.72
N ALA A 79 -6.41 10.49 -44.05
CA ALA A 79 -5.37 10.05 -44.97
C ALA A 79 -4.13 10.96 -45.01
N MET A 80 -2.95 10.39 -45.21
CA MET A 80 -1.97 10.73 -46.28
C MET A 80 -0.73 9.85 -46.22
#